data_AF-Q4SSH6-F1
#
_entry.id   AF-Q4SSH6-F1
#
_cell.length_a   1.000
_cell.length_b   1.000
_cell.length_c   1.000
_cell.angle_alpha   90.00
_cell.angle_beta   90.00
_cell.angle_gamma   90.00
#
_symmetry.space_group_name_H-M   'P 1'
#
loop_
_entity.id
_entity.type
_entity.pdbx_description
1 polymer ?
#
loop_
_entity_poly.entity_id
_entity_poly.type
_entity_poly.pdbx_seq_one_letter_code
_entity_poly.pdbx_strand_id
1 'polypeptide(L)'
;TQFWRYDSEKDRVFGQDPEGHRYPRPISEGFPGVIGPVDTAFYDRRDSHIYFFKNSLVFAFNAEANRLARGFPKNIRDLFPAVERGDHPNGNIDAAYFSYTHSTVFLLKGTRFWRVVNSRQRRRRLSLPRNGLLPHKEVEEQWFDICNVHPTALKLN
;
A
#
# COMPACT_ATOMS: atom_id res chain seq x y z
N THR A 1 -4.87 -13.92 9.37
CA THR A 1 -4.73 -13.68 7.93
C THR A 1 -3.73 -14.61 7.33
N GLN A 2 -4.07 -15.14 6.17
CA GLN A 2 -3.25 -16.03 5.38
C GLN A 2 -2.89 -15.36 4.04
N PHE A 3 -1.90 -15.89 3.35
CA PHE A 3 -1.56 -15.48 2.00
C PHE A 3 -1.36 -16.69 1.08
N TRP A 4 -1.58 -16.46 -0.20
CA TRP A 4 -1.25 -17.37 -1.30
C TRP A 4 -0.18 -16.70 -2.15
N ARG A 5 0.66 -17.51 -2.79
CA ARG A 5 1.52 -17.03 -3.87
C ARG A 5 0.81 -17.26 -5.20
N TYR A 6 0.78 -16.24 -6.05
CA TYR A 6 0.19 -16.31 -7.37
C TYR A 6 1.27 -16.60 -8.43
N ASP A 7 0.98 -17.54 -9.33
CA ASP A 7 1.72 -17.81 -10.56
C ASP A 7 1.06 -17.03 -11.70
N SER A 8 1.63 -15.90 -12.07
CA SER A 8 1.10 -15.06 -13.15
C SER A 8 1.31 -15.64 -14.55
N GLU A 9 2.24 -16.59 -14.72
CA GLU A 9 2.49 -17.23 -16.02
C GLU A 9 1.44 -18.31 -16.30
N LYS A 10 0.98 -19.00 -15.26
CA LYS A 10 0.00 -20.09 -15.35
C LYS A 10 -1.39 -19.72 -14.86
N ASP A 11 -1.59 -18.46 -14.48
CA ASP A 11 -2.84 -17.89 -13.98
C ASP A 11 -3.48 -18.73 -12.86
N ARG A 12 -2.67 -19.12 -11.86
CA ARG A 12 -3.11 -19.98 -10.75
C ARG A 12 -2.34 -19.71 -9.47
N VAL A 13 -2.89 -20.12 -8.33
CA VAL A 13 -2.12 -20.13 -7.07
C VAL A 13 -1.16 -21.31 -7.02
N PHE A 14 0.01 -21.10 -6.40
CA PHE A 14 0.90 -22.20 -6.05
C PHE A 14 0.27 -23.04 -4.93
N GLY A 15 0.32 -24.37 -5.05
CA GLY A 15 -0.08 -25.28 -3.96
C GLY A 15 1.00 -25.42 -2.88
N GLN A 16 2.28 -25.31 -3.27
CA GLN A 16 3.44 -25.35 -2.39
C GLN A 16 4.59 -24.50 -2.95
N ASP A 17 5.52 -24.08 -2.09
CA ASP A 17 6.78 -23.45 -2.50
C ASP A 17 7.87 -24.49 -2.87
N PRO A 18 9.02 -24.08 -3.45
CA PRO A 18 10.11 -24.99 -3.80
C PRO A 18 10.67 -25.80 -2.62
N GLU A 19 10.53 -25.28 -1.41
CA GLU A 19 10.95 -25.91 -0.16
C GLU A 19 9.89 -26.88 0.42
N GLY A 20 8.71 -26.97 -0.19
CA GLY A 20 7.64 -27.90 0.17
C GLY A 20 6.60 -27.36 1.17
N HIS A 21 6.65 -26.08 1.55
CA HIS A 21 5.63 -25.47 2.40
C HIS A 21 4.35 -25.25 1.61
N ARG A 22 3.20 -25.69 2.14
CA ARG A 22 1.91 -25.61 1.47
C ARG A 22 1.22 -24.26 1.67
N TYR A 23 0.52 -23.79 0.64
CA TYR A 23 -0.37 -22.63 0.73
C TYR A 23 -1.82 -23.04 1.01
N PRO A 24 -2.67 -22.18 1.62
CA PRO A 24 -2.32 -20.87 2.20
C PRO A 24 -1.37 -20.96 3.40
N ARG A 25 -0.51 -19.94 3.55
CA ARG A 25 0.37 -19.82 4.71
C ARG A 25 -0.06 -18.66 5.61
N PRO A 26 0.09 -18.76 6.94
CA PRO A 26 -0.07 -17.61 7.82
C PRO A 26 0.88 -16.47 7.42
N ILE A 27 0.41 -15.21 7.47
CA ILE A 27 1.28 -14.04 7.20
C ILE A 27 2.51 -14.04 8.11
N SER A 28 2.37 -14.45 9.37
CA SER A 28 3.48 -14.50 10.33
C SER A 28 4.59 -15.46 9.93
N GLU A 29 4.30 -16.46 9.09
CA GLU A 29 5.28 -17.44 8.61
C GLU A 29 6.05 -16.89 7.40
N GLY A 30 5.36 -16.25 6.45
CA GLY A 30 5.99 -15.66 5.27
C GLY A 30 6.63 -14.29 5.52
N PHE A 31 6.13 -13.55 6.52
CA PHE A 31 6.55 -12.19 6.86
C PHE A 31 6.74 -12.05 8.38
N PRO A 32 7.80 -12.64 8.96
CA PRO A 32 8.04 -12.60 10.39
C PRO A 32 8.06 -11.17 10.95
N GLY A 33 7.31 -10.95 12.04
CA GLY A 33 7.15 -9.64 12.69
C GLY A 33 6.00 -8.78 12.14
N VAL A 34 5.36 -9.18 11.03
CA VAL A 34 4.11 -8.56 10.55
C VAL A 34 2.92 -9.25 11.22
N ILE A 35 2.08 -8.45 11.89
CA ILE A 35 0.93 -8.96 12.66
C ILE A 35 -0.34 -8.77 11.84
N GLY A 36 -0.96 -9.87 11.39
CA GLY A 36 -2.26 -9.82 10.72
C GLY A 36 -3.46 -9.60 11.67
N PRO A 37 -4.69 -9.40 11.14
CA PRO A 37 -4.97 -9.08 9.75
C PRO A 37 -4.39 -7.74 9.32
N VAL A 38 -3.96 -7.68 8.05
CA VAL A 38 -3.50 -6.45 7.41
C VAL A 38 -4.62 -5.92 6.53
N ASP A 39 -4.73 -4.60 6.43
CA ASP A 39 -5.76 -3.93 5.63
C ASP A 39 -5.30 -3.77 4.17
N THR A 40 -4.00 -3.55 3.98
CA THR A 40 -3.38 -3.26 2.68
C THR A 40 -1.90 -3.61 2.71
N ALA A 41 -1.32 -3.90 1.55
CA ALA A 41 0.12 -3.95 1.38
C ALA A 41 0.54 -3.40 0.01
N PHE A 42 1.74 -2.83 -0.09
CA PHE A 42 2.38 -2.55 -1.38
C PHE A 42 3.90 -2.72 -1.29
N TYR A 43 4.53 -3.02 -2.42
CA TYR A 43 5.99 -3.09 -2.53
C TYR A 43 6.58 -1.77 -3.03
N ASP A 44 7.60 -1.26 -2.36
CA ASP A 44 8.35 -0.07 -2.76
C ASP A 44 9.73 -0.45 -3.28
N ARG A 45 9.94 -0.26 -4.58
CA ARG A 45 11.23 -0.51 -5.24
C ARG A 45 12.33 0.46 -4.81
N ARG A 46 12.00 1.59 -4.17
CA ARG A 46 12.99 2.60 -3.76
C ARG A 46 13.86 2.12 -2.61
N ASP A 47 13.34 1.22 -1.78
CA ASP A 47 14.06 0.68 -0.62
C ASP A 47 13.89 -0.84 -0.46
N SER A 48 13.32 -1.54 -1.44
CA SER A 48 13.08 -2.99 -1.41
C SER A 48 12.25 -3.46 -0.20
N HIS A 49 11.34 -2.60 0.29
CA HIS A 49 10.42 -2.97 1.38
C HIS A 49 9.01 -3.26 0.87
N ILE A 50 8.35 -4.23 1.51
CA ILE A 50 6.90 -4.36 1.47
C ILE A 50 6.33 -3.61 2.67
N TYR A 51 5.45 -2.65 2.42
CA TYR A 51 4.77 -1.89 3.46
C TYR A 51 3.40 -2.51 3.70
N PHE A 52 3.19 -3.08 4.90
CA PHE A 52 1.89 -3.60 5.35
C PHE A 52 1.20 -2.59 6.25
N PHE A 53 -0.09 -2.37 6.02
CA PHE A 53 -0.93 -1.44 6.79
C PHE A 53 -1.86 -2.23 7.70
N LYS A 54 -2.02 -1.76 8.93
CA LYS A 54 -2.99 -2.28 9.89
C LYS A 54 -3.45 -1.15 10.81
N ASN A 55 -4.71 -0.77 10.71
CA ASN A 55 -5.24 0.44 11.34
C ASN A 55 -4.30 1.61 11.05
N SER A 56 -3.93 2.38 12.08
CA SER A 56 -3.00 3.51 11.95
C SER A 56 -1.51 3.11 11.92
N LEU A 57 -1.17 1.82 11.88
CA LEU A 57 0.21 1.33 11.89
C LEU A 57 0.66 0.86 10.51
N VAL A 58 1.93 1.13 10.20
CA VAL A 58 2.61 0.62 9.01
C VAL A 58 3.82 -0.19 9.44
N PHE A 59 3.97 -1.38 8.85
CA PHE A 59 5.10 -2.28 9.02
C PHE A 59 5.90 -2.26 7.72
N ALA A 60 7.17 -1.86 7.75
CA ALA A 60 8.07 -2.02 6.61
C ALA A 60 8.82 -3.34 6.76
N PHE A 61 8.53 -4.28 5.88
CA PHE A 61 9.21 -5.56 5.81
C PHE A 61 10.29 -5.51 4.74
N ASN A 62 11.55 -5.71 5.11
CA ASN A 62 12.64 -5.76 4.16
C ASN A 62 12.59 -7.10 3.42
N ALA A 63 12.26 -7.08 2.13
CA ALA A 63 12.05 -8.29 1.34
C ALA A 63 13.37 -9.06 1.10
N GLU A 64 14.49 -8.36 0.97
CA GLU A 64 15.81 -8.96 0.74
C GLU A 64 16.35 -9.66 2.00
N ALA A 65 16.20 -9.02 3.16
CA ALA A 65 16.65 -9.53 4.45
C ALA A 65 15.62 -10.44 5.16
N ASN A 66 14.44 -10.62 4.56
CA ASN A 66 13.32 -11.40 5.09
C ASN A 66 12.98 -11.08 6.56
N ARG A 67 12.91 -9.78 6.91
CA ARG A 67 12.64 -9.34 8.29
C ARG A 67 11.99 -7.97 8.35
N LEU A 68 11.29 -7.69 9.44
CA LEU A 68 10.80 -6.36 9.76
C LEU A 68 11.97 -5.36 9.89
N ALA A 69 11.85 -4.19 9.25
CA ALA A 69 12.87 -3.15 9.30
C ALA A 69 12.97 -2.53 10.70
N ARG A 70 14.17 -2.06 11.06
CA ARG A 70 14.43 -1.47 12.37
C ARG A 70 13.55 -0.23 12.60
N GLY A 71 12.91 -0.17 13.77
CA GLY A 71 12.07 0.96 14.17
C GLY A 71 10.66 0.93 13.61
N PHE A 72 10.19 -0.23 13.13
CA PHE A 72 8.80 -0.50 12.75
C PHE A 72 8.11 -1.38 13.79
N PRO A 73 6.76 -1.30 13.92
CA PRO A 73 5.85 -0.47 13.14
C PRO A 73 5.92 1.02 13.47
N LYS A 74 5.45 1.87 12.55
CA LYS A 74 5.31 3.33 12.73
C LYS A 74 3.86 3.77 12.52
N ASN A 75 3.49 4.91 13.07
CA ASN A 75 2.20 5.51 12.73
C ASN A 75 2.21 5.95 11.26
N ILE A 76 1.09 5.75 10.56
CA ILE A 76 0.94 6.16 9.16
C ILE A 76 1.22 7.65 8.97
N ARG A 77 0.84 8.49 9.94
CA ARG A 77 1.04 9.95 9.86
C ARG A 77 2.51 10.35 9.91
N ASP A 78 3.34 9.55 10.60
CA ASP A 78 4.78 9.81 10.70
C ASP A 78 5.50 9.35 9.43
N LEU A 79 5.03 8.25 8.84
CA LEU A 79 5.68 7.63 7.69
C LEU A 79 5.20 8.20 6.35
N PHE A 80 3.95 8.64 6.27
CA PHE A 80 3.29 9.22 5.10
C PHE A 80 2.64 10.57 5.46
N PRO A 81 3.45 11.60 5.78
CA PRO A 81 2.92 12.87 6.24
C PRO A 81 2.10 13.58 5.14
N ALA A 82 0.97 14.17 5.51
CA ALA A 82 0.22 15.00 4.57
C ALA A 82 0.98 16.27 4.20
N VAL A 83 0.98 16.61 2.91
CA VAL A 83 1.52 17.88 2.42
C VAL A 83 0.62 19.05 2.81
N GLU A 84 -0.69 18.82 2.86
CA GLU A 84 -1.69 19.78 3.29
C GLU A 84 -2.24 19.41 4.67
N ARG A 85 -2.34 20.39 5.56
CA ARG A 85 -2.74 20.15 6.95
C ARG A 85 -4.18 19.68 7.00
N GLY A 86 -4.39 18.50 7.61
CA GLY A 86 -5.73 17.92 7.78
C GLY A 86 -6.13 16.96 6.66
N ASP A 87 -5.41 16.95 5.53
CA ASP A 87 -5.72 16.08 4.40
C ASP A 87 -4.90 14.79 4.44
N HIS A 88 -5.35 13.84 5.26
CA HIS A 88 -4.68 12.55 5.44
C HIS A 88 -5.73 11.44 5.59
N PRO A 89 -5.53 10.25 4.98
CA PRO A 89 -6.51 9.16 5.03
C PRO A 89 -6.82 8.69 6.46
N ASN A 90 -5.80 8.64 7.32
CA ASN A 90 -5.85 8.15 8.71
C ASN A 90 -6.38 6.71 8.84
N GLY A 91 -6.02 6.02 9.92
CA GLY A 91 -6.51 4.66 10.17
C GLY A 91 -6.18 3.69 9.03
N ASN A 92 -7.09 2.74 8.80
CA ASN A 92 -6.98 1.69 7.80
C ASN A 92 -6.95 2.25 6.36
N ILE A 93 -6.06 1.71 5.54
CA ILE A 93 -6.03 1.97 4.09
C ILE A 93 -6.74 0.80 3.40
N ASP A 94 -7.60 1.08 2.43
CA ASP A 94 -8.41 0.06 1.77
C ASP A 94 -7.64 -0.64 0.65
N ALA A 95 -6.83 0.13 -0.09
CA ALA A 95 -5.92 -0.41 -1.08
C ALA A 95 -4.70 0.51 -1.27
N ALA A 96 -3.59 -0.07 -1.74
CA ALA A 96 -2.45 0.68 -2.22
C ALA A 96 -1.79 -0.03 -3.39
N TYR A 97 -1.28 0.74 -4.35
CA TYR A 97 -0.52 0.17 -5.45
C TYR A 97 0.46 1.17 -6.05
N PHE A 98 1.51 0.66 -6.68
CA PHE A 98 2.42 1.47 -7.48
C PHE A 98 1.90 1.59 -8.92
N SER A 99 1.62 2.82 -9.36
CA SER A 99 1.27 3.12 -10.75
C SER A 99 2.53 3.33 -11.58
N TYR A 100 2.71 2.52 -12.63
CA TYR A 100 3.79 2.70 -13.60
C TYR A 100 3.62 4.00 -14.40
N THR A 101 2.41 4.25 -14.92
CA THR A 101 2.07 5.45 -15.70
C THR A 101 2.40 6.75 -14.95
N HIS A 102 2.05 6.82 -13.67
CA HIS A 102 2.29 8.01 -12.86
C HIS A 102 3.61 7.97 -12.07
N SER A 103 4.31 6.84 -12.13
CA SER A 103 5.54 6.56 -11.38
C SER A 103 5.43 6.94 -9.90
N THR A 104 4.32 6.55 -9.27
CA THR A 104 4.07 6.81 -7.86
C THR A 104 3.11 5.81 -7.24
N VAL A 105 3.12 5.73 -5.91
CA VAL A 105 2.17 4.95 -5.12
C VAL A 105 0.89 5.76 -4.91
N PHE A 106 -0.24 5.08 -5.03
CA PHE A 106 -1.56 5.57 -4.67
C PHE A 106 -1.99 4.86 -3.38
N LEU A 107 -2.49 5.62 -2.41
CA LEU A 107 -3.21 5.10 -1.24
C LEU A 107 -4.69 5.42 -1.40
N LEU A 108 -5.56 4.42 -1.25
CA LEU A 108 -7.00 4.55 -1.44
C LEU A 108 -7.73 4.34 -0.12
N LYS A 109 -8.73 5.19 0.14
CA LYS A 109 -9.63 5.06 1.30
C LYS A 109 -11.00 5.63 0.93
N GLY A 110 -12.03 4.78 0.99
CA GLY A 110 -13.37 5.11 0.51
C GLY A 110 -13.33 5.56 -0.96
N THR A 111 -13.96 6.69 -1.25
CA THR A 111 -13.98 7.29 -2.61
C THR A 111 -12.77 8.15 -2.92
N ARG A 112 -11.79 8.23 -2.00
CA ARG A 112 -10.65 9.14 -2.12
C ARG A 112 -9.35 8.40 -2.31
N PHE A 113 -8.41 9.08 -2.98
CA PHE A 113 -7.04 8.62 -3.06
C PHE A 113 -6.04 9.74 -2.80
N TRP A 114 -4.87 9.35 -2.31
CA TRP A 114 -3.70 10.21 -2.12
C TRP A 114 -2.56 9.68 -2.96
N ARG A 115 -1.87 10.58 -3.66
CA ARG A 115 -0.64 10.24 -4.38
C ARG A 115 0.55 10.50 -3.47
N VAL A 116 1.42 9.50 -3.36
CA VAL A 116 2.70 9.68 -2.69
C VAL A 116 3.57 10.62 -3.54
N VAL A 117 4.28 11.54 -2.89
CA VAL A 117 5.23 12.44 -3.53
C VAL A 117 6.33 11.60 -4.19
N ASN A 118 6.53 11.79 -5.49
CA ASN A 118 7.57 11.09 -6.25
C ASN A 118 8.89 11.87 -6.29
N SER A 119 9.96 11.20 -6.72
CA SER A 119 11.31 11.78 -6.78
C SER A 119 11.40 12.99 -7.72
N ARG A 120 10.63 13.02 -8.81
CA ARG A 120 10.60 14.15 -9.76
C ARG A 120 10.02 15.40 -9.11
N GLN A 121 8.96 15.27 -8.32
CA GLN A 121 8.34 16.37 -7.58
C GLN A 121 9.28 16.89 -6.49
N ARG A 122 9.93 16.02 -5.71
CA ARG A 122 10.91 16.45 -4.70
C ARG A 122 12.09 17.20 -5.30
N ARG A 123 12.59 16.78 -6.47
CA ARG A 123 13.67 17.50 -7.18
C ARG A 123 13.26 18.92 -7.59
N ARG A 124 11.97 19.13 -7.89
CA ARG A 124 11.42 20.46 -8.25
C ARG A 124 11.07 21.30 -7.02
N ARG A 125 10.64 20.68 -5.93
CA ARG A 125 10.26 21.33 -4.68
C ARG A 125 10.82 20.56 -3.49
N LEU A 126 11.99 21.00 -3.01
CA LEU A 126 12.73 20.32 -1.94
C LEU A 126 12.00 20.31 -0.60
N SER A 127 11.05 21.23 -0.38
CA SER A 127 10.23 21.28 0.83
C SER A 127 9.26 20.11 0.96
N LEU A 128 9.04 19.31 -0.10
CA LEU A 128 8.14 18.17 -0.05
C LEU A 128 8.80 17.01 0.74
N PRO A 129 8.13 16.47 1.77
CA PRO A 129 8.68 15.39 2.57
C PRO A 129 8.79 14.10 1.74
N ARG A 130 9.75 13.23 2.12
CA ARG A 130 9.76 11.84 1.63
C ARG A 130 8.46 11.19 2.07
N ASN A 131 7.85 10.41 1.18
CA ASN A 131 6.55 9.76 1.40
C ASN A 131 5.39 10.74 1.67
N GLY A 132 5.56 12.03 1.38
CA GLY A 132 4.48 12.99 1.54
C GLY A 132 3.23 12.59 0.76
N LEU A 133 2.05 12.80 1.32
CA LEU A 133 0.78 12.61 0.62
C LEU A 133 0.33 13.94 0.03
N LEU A 134 0.24 13.99 -1.30
CA LEU A 134 -0.38 15.12 -2.00
C LEU A 134 -1.88 15.18 -1.67
N PRO A 135 -2.52 16.35 -1.81
CA PRO A 135 -3.94 16.50 -1.52
C PRO A 135 -4.79 15.44 -2.23
N HIS A 136 -5.83 14.97 -1.54
CA HIS A 136 -6.68 13.92 -2.06
C HIS A 136 -7.43 14.36 -3.31
N LYS A 137 -7.85 13.35 -4.06
CA LYS A 137 -8.77 13.46 -5.18
C LYS A 137 -9.81 12.35 -5.07
N GLU A 138 -10.93 12.52 -5.73
CA GLU A 138 -11.93 11.46 -5.83
C GLU A 138 -11.50 10.41 -6.87
N VAL A 139 -11.72 9.13 -6.57
CA VAL A 139 -11.35 7.98 -7.41
C VAL A 139 -11.90 8.15 -8.83
N GLU A 140 -13.11 8.66 -8.98
CA GLU A 140 -13.73 8.92 -10.28
C GLU A 140 -12.96 9.92 -11.16
N GLU A 141 -12.18 10.83 -10.58
CA GLU A 141 -11.37 11.77 -11.36
C GLU A 141 -10.21 11.06 -12.08
N GLN A 142 -9.75 9.93 -11.55
CA GLN A 142 -8.55 9.22 -12.02
C GLN A 142 -8.88 7.94 -12.77
N TRP A 143 -9.95 7.25 -12.38
CA TRP A 143 -10.40 5.98 -12.95
C TRP A 143 -11.84 6.10 -13.47
N PHE A 144 -12.09 7.11 -14.29
CA PHE A 144 -13.40 7.42 -14.85
C PHE A 144 -14.00 6.30 -15.72
N ASP A 145 -13.17 5.36 -16.17
CA ASP A 145 -13.52 4.21 -16.99
C ASP A 145 -13.88 2.95 -16.18
N ILE A 146 -13.71 2.97 -14.86
CA ILE A 146 -14.13 1.89 -13.97
C ILE A 146 -15.59 2.10 -13.57
N CYS A 147 -16.42 1.08 -13.78
CA CYS A 147 -17.82 1.13 -13.35
C CYS A 147 -17.94 1.22 -11.82
N ASN A 148 -19.03 1.82 -11.34
CA ASN A 148 -19.37 1.93 -9.90
C ASN A 148 -18.39 2.72 -9.03
N VAL A 149 -17.49 3.53 -9.61
CA VAL A 149 -16.64 4.46 -8.83
C VAL A 149 -17.29 5.82 -8.62
N HIS A 150 -18.33 6.14 -9.40
CA HIS A 150 -19.06 7.41 -9.28
C HIS A 150 -19.89 7.44 -7.99
N PRO A 151 -19.90 8.53 -7.20
CA PRO A 151 -20.61 8.63 -5.93
C PRO A 151 -22.10 8.28 -5.99
N THR A 152 -22.75 8.47 -7.14
CA THR A 152 -24.16 8.09 -7.32
C THR A 152 -24.37 6.58 -7.34
N ALA A 153 -23.38 5.79 -7.79
CA ALA A 153 -23.44 4.34 -7.79
C ALA A 153 -23.14 3.73 -6.41
N LEU A 154 -22.40 4.46 -5.56
CA LEU A 154 -22.04 4.05 -4.20
C LEU A 154 -23.12 4.37 -3.15
N LYS A 155 -24.14 5.18 -3.52
CA LYS A 155 -25.27 5.58 -2.65
C LYS A 155 -26.51 4.70 -2.81
N LEU A 156 -26.37 3.46 -3.27
CA LEU A 156 -27.49 2.52 -3.30
C LEU A 156 -27.81 2.11 -1.86
N ASN A 157 -28.83 2.77 -1.30
CA ASN A 157 -29.49 2.42 -0.04
C ASN A 157 -30.18 1.06 -0.12
#